data_AF-A0A933I617-F1
#
_entry.id   AF-A0A933I617-F1
#
_cell.length_a   1.000
_cell.length_b   1.000
_cell.length_c   1.000
_cell.angle_alpha   90.00
_cell.angle_beta   90.00
_cell.angle_gamma   90.00
#
_symmetry.space_group_name_H-M   'P 1'
#
loop_
_entity.id
_entity.type
_entity.pdbx_description
1 polymer ?
#
loop_
_entity_poly.entity_id
_entity_poly.type
_entity_poly.pdbx_seq_one_letter_code
_entity_poly.pdbx_strand_id
1 'polypeptide(L)'
;MPLKKRFLAFLFIVLLIVILLTYQGIKGSAGFYPAFDFLIFPLKGVELAGSSMSSGIKNLFERYFPGSGRADEIRNLREKIRELEQERNKFAETQAENERLRDLLELKSGRQDYVATAGVIARDPANWFQILWINKGSEKGIDKNMVAVTASGIVGRVH
;
A
#
# COMPACT_ATOMS: atom_id res chain seq x y z
N MET A 1 14.22 -59.34 -52.12
CA MET A 1 13.35 -58.16 -51.89
C MET A 1 12.49 -58.14 -50.58
N PRO A 2 12.70 -58.96 -49.52
CA PRO A 2 11.87 -58.87 -48.30
C PRO A 2 12.38 -57.89 -47.23
N LEU A 3 13.67 -57.51 -47.27
CA LEU A 3 14.30 -56.71 -46.19
C LEU A 3 13.77 -55.27 -46.14
N LYS A 4 13.55 -54.63 -47.30
CA LYS A 4 13.01 -53.26 -47.38
C LYS A 4 11.56 -53.18 -46.88
N LYS A 5 10.75 -54.22 -47.12
CA LYS A 5 9.37 -54.29 -46.62
C LYS A 5 9.32 -54.47 -45.10
N ARG A 6 10.23 -55.27 -44.54
CA ARG A 6 10.38 -55.43 -43.08
C ARG A 6 10.89 -54.16 -42.40
N PHE A 7 11.82 -53.45 -43.04
CA PHE A 7 12.32 -52.16 -42.57
C PHE A 7 11.22 -51.08 -42.62
N LEU A 8 10.43 -51.03 -43.69
CA LEU A 8 9.32 -50.10 -43.81
C LEU A 8 8.19 -50.41 -42.81
N ALA A 9 7.90 -51.69 -42.55
CA ALA A 9 6.96 -52.11 -41.52
C ALA A 9 7.45 -51.74 -40.12
N PHE A 10 8.75 -51.91 -39.84
CA PHE A 10 9.36 -51.48 -38.59
C PHE A 10 9.27 -49.96 -38.40
N LEU A 11 9.58 -49.19 -39.45
CA LEU A 11 9.45 -47.73 -39.43
C LEU A 11 8.01 -47.29 -39.18
N PHE A 12 7.04 -47.98 -39.78
CA PHE A 12 5.61 -47.72 -39.57
C PHE A 12 5.17 -48.04 -38.14
N ILE A 13 5.67 -49.13 -37.54
CA ILE A 13 5.40 -49.48 -36.14
C ILE A 13 6.00 -48.44 -35.19
N VAL A 14 7.23 -47.97 -35.45
CA VAL A 14 7.85 -46.91 -34.65
C VAL A 14 7.06 -45.60 -34.75
N LEU A 15 6.63 -45.23 -35.95
CA LEU A 15 5.79 -44.04 -36.17
C LEU A 15 4.45 -44.15 -35.43
N LEU A 16 3.81 -45.32 -35.49
CA LEU A 16 2.54 -45.59 -34.84
C LEU A 16 2.66 -45.56 -33.31
N ILE A 17 3.78 -46.05 -32.75
CA ILE A 17 4.10 -45.94 -31.32
C ILE A 17 4.27 -44.47 -30.91
N VAL A 18 5.00 -43.66 -31.70
CA VAL A 18 5.20 -42.23 -31.42
C VAL A 18 3.86 -41.47 -31.43
N ILE A 19 2.97 -41.76 -32.38
CA ILE A 19 1.64 -41.14 -32.46
C ILE A 19 0.75 -41.55 -31.27
N LEU A 20 0.82 -42.80 -30.83
CA LEU A 20 0.08 -43.28 -29.64
C LEU A 20 0.58 -42.63 -28.35
N LEU A 21 1.89 -42.42 -28.22
CA LEU A 21 2.50 -41.74 -27.07
C LEU A 21 2.11 -40.26 -27.00
N THR A 22 2.05 -39.56 -28.13
CA THR A 22 1.59 -38.17 -28.17
C THR A 22 0.10 -38.05 -27.89
N TYR A 23 -0.72 -39.00 -28.35
CA TYR A 23 -2.16 -39.00 -28.10
C TYR A 23 -2.51 -39.23 -26.61
N GLN A 24 -1.77 -40.09 -25.91
CA GLN A 24 -1.91 -40.27 -24.46
C GLN A 24 -1.36 -39.09 -23.65
N GLY A 25 -0.33 -38.40 -24.16
CA GLY A 25 0.28 -37.23 -23.51
C GLY A 25 -0.63 -36.00 -23.40
N ILE A 26 -1.66 -35.87 -24.25
CA ILE A 26 -2.57 -34.72 -24.28
C ILE A 26 -3.73 -34.85 -23.27
N LYS A 27 -4.03 -36.06 -22.75
CA LYS A 27 -5.17 -36.28 -21.82
C LYS A 27 -4.82 -36.85 -20.43
N GLY A 28 -3.56 -37.18 -20.15
CA GLY A 28 -3.22 -37.75 -18.84
C GLY A 28 -1.72 -37.67 -18.54
N SER A 29 -1.31 -36.56 -17.93
CA SER A 29 0.03 -36.39 -17.38
C SER A 29 0.29 -37.39 -16.24
N ALA A 30 0.97 -38.50 -16.51
CA ALA A 30 1.58 -39.30 -15.44
C ALA A 30 2.74 -40.21 -15.88
N GLY A 31 2.79 -40.67 -17.14
CA GLY A 31 3.65 -41.81 -17.49
C GLY A 31 5.00 -41.50 -18.17
N PHE A 32 5.06 -40.51 -19.07
CA PHE A 32 6.21 -40.36 -19.99
C PHE A 32 7.03 -39.07 -19.83
N TYR A 33 6.47 -38.07 -19.14
CA TYR A 33 7.13 -36.79 -18.87
C TYR A 33 8.30 -36.81 -17.88
N PRO A 34 8.40 -37.70 -16.86
CA PRO A 34 9.48 -37.57 -15.86
C PRO A 34 10.88 -37.89 -16.43
N ALA A 35 10.98 -38.72 -17.49
CA ALA A 35 12.26 -39.07 -18.09
C ALA A 35 12.87 -37.95 -18.96
N PHE A 36 12.02 -37.11 -19.56
CA PHE A 36 12.45 -35.94 -20.35
C PHE A 36 12.40 -34.63 -19.55
N ASP A 37 11.87 -34.63 -18.33
CA ASP A 37 11.80 -33.44 -17.48
C ASP A 37 13.20 -32.88 -17.18
N PHE A 38 14.25 -33.73 -17.13
CA PHE A 38 15.65 -33.31 -17.00
C PHE A 38 16.14 -32.41 -18.15
N LEU A 39 15.65 -32.64 -19.37
CA LEU A 39 16.02 -31.85 -20.56
C LEU A 39 15.34 -30.47 -20.58
N ILE A 40 14.15 -30.36 -19.98
CA ILE A 40 13.35 -29.12 -19.96
C ILE A 40 13.52 -28.36 -18.63
N PHE A 41 14.09 -29.00 -17.61
CA PHE A 41 14.44 -28.44 -16.30
C PHE A 41 15.19 -27.08 -16.35
N PRO A 42 16.22 -26.88 -17.20
CA PRO A 42 16.90 -25.58 -17.27
C PRO A 42 15.99 -24.46 -17.83
N LEU A 43 15.03 -24.79 -18.70
CA LEU A 43 14.11 -23.83 -19.30
C LEU A 43 13.00 -23.42 -18.32
N LYS A 44 12.47 -24.36 -17.50
CA LYS A 44 11.55 -24.03 -16.40
C LYS A 44 12.21 -23.14 -15.33
N GLY A 45 13.51 -23.31 -15.14
CA GLY A 45 14.33 -22.45 -14.29
C GLY A 45 14.34 -20.99 -14.76
N VAL A 46 14.26 -20.72 -16.07
CA VAL A 46 14.23 -19.36 -16.63
C VAL A 46 12.89 -18.66 -16.37
N GLU A 47 11.78 -19.38 -16.41
CA GLU A 47 10.44 -18.86 -16.08
C GLU A 47 10.30 -18.53 -14.58
N LEU A 48 10.82 -19.38 -13.70
CA LEU A 48 10.87 -19.13 -12.24
C LEU A 48 11.97 -18.12 -11.86
N ALA A 49 13.04 -18.01 -12.65
CA ALA A 49 14.07 -17.00 -12.51
C ALA A 49 13.59 -15.61 -12.94
N GLY A 50 12.61 -15.48 -13.83
CA GLY A 50 12.10 -14.17 -14.26
C GLY A 50 11.67 -13.26 -13.10
N SER A 51 11.00 -13.82 -12.09
CA SER A 51 10.57 -13.08 -10.91
C SER A 51 11.64 -12.99 -9.80
N SER A 52 12.36 -14.09 -9.53
CA SER A 52 13.31 -14.16 -8.40
C SER A 52 14.73 -13.67 -8.74
N MET A 53 15.17 -13.82 -9.98
CA MET A 53 16.47 -13.34 -10.46
C MET A 53 16.47 -11.81 -10.66
N SER A 54 15.32 -11.20 -10.96
CA SER A 54 15.21 -9.74 -11.09
C SER A 54 15.58 -9.02 -9.77
N SER A 55 15.14 -9.57 -8.64
CA SER A 55 15.46 -9.07 -7.29
C SER A 55 16.92 -9.37 -6.91
N GLY A 56 17.43 -10.55 -7.26
CA GLY A 56 18.83 -10.93 -7.03
C GLY A 56 19.83 -10.08 -7.81
N ILE A 57 19.55 -9.80 -9.09
CA ILE A 57 20.38 -8.94 -9.94
C ILE A 57 20.35 -7.49 -9.45
N LYS A 58 19.19 -6.98 -9.02
CA LYS A 58 19.09 -5.65 -8.40
C LYS A 58 19.96 -5.55 -7.14
N ASN A 59 19.87 -6.54 -6.25
CA ASN A 59 20.65 -6.56 -5.01
C ASN A 59 22.17 -6.71 -5.26
N LEU A 60 22.58 -7.43 -6.30
CA LEU A 60 23.99 -7.55 -6.68
C LEU A 60 24.51 -6.25 -7.33
N PHE A 61 23.70 -5.61 -8.17
CA PHE A 61 24.04 -4.33 -8.79
C PHE A 61 24.17 -3.22 -7.74
N GLU A 62 23.27 -3.16 -6.76
CA GLU A 62 23.35 -2.23 -5.61
C GLU A 62 24.56 -2.49 -4.71
N ARG A 63 24.97 -3.77 -4.55
CA ARG A 63 26.14 -4.14 -3.74
C ARG A 63 27.48 -3.83 -4.42
N TYR A 64 27.52 -3.86 -5.75
CA TYR A 64 28.73 -3.61 -6.54
C TYR A 64 28.86 -2.14 -7.00
N PHE A 65 27.74 -1.43 -7.18
CA PHE A 65 27.67 0.00 -7.51
C PHE A 65 26.80 0.77 -6.51
N PRO A 66 27.29 1.00 -5.27
CA PRO A 66 26.51 1.61 -4.19
C PRO A 66 26.15 3.10 -4.40
N GLY A 67 26.58 3.72 -5.51
CA GLY A 67 26.37 5.14 -5.79
C GLY A 67 25.19 5.47 -6.70
N SER A 68 24.68 4.51 -7.49
CA SER A 68 23.63 4.77 -8.48
C SER A 68 22.25 4.98 -7.84
N GLY A 69 21.87 4.17 -6.85
CA GLY A 69 20.56 4.28 -6.18
C GLY A 69 20.39 5.53 -5.32
N ARG A 70 21.48 6.06 -4.74
CA ARG A 70 21.44 7.25 -3.88
C ARG A 70 21.10 8.53 -4.63
N ALA A 71 21.53 8.66 -5.89
CA ALA A 71 21.22 9.81 -6.71
C ALA A 71 19.73 9.87 -7.07
N ASP A 72 19.12 8.71 -7.30
CA ASP A 72 17.69 8.60 -7.60
C ASP A 72 16.83 8.82 -6.36
N GLU A 73 17.26 8.31 -5.19
CA GLU A 73 16.60 8.57 -3.92
C GLU A 73 16.65 10.05 -3.54
N ILE A 74 17.81 10.71 -3.67
CA ILE A 74 17.95 12.15 -3.43
C ILE A 74 17.05 12.96 -4.38
N ARG A 75 16.95 12.55 -5.65
CA ARG A 75 16.10 13.22 -6.64
C ARG A 75 14.62 13.09 -6.29
N ASN A 76 14.19 11.88 -5.94
CA ASN A 76 12.81 11.60 -5.54
C ASN A 76 12.43 12.35 -4.25
N LEU A 77 13.31 12.35 -3.25
CA LEU A 77 13.10 13.11 -2.01
C LEU A 77 13.01 14.63 -2.28
N ARG A 78 13.87 15.17 -3.14
CA ARG A 78 13.83 16.59 -3.53
C ARG A 78 12.55 16.94 -4.26
N GLU A 79 12.06 16.05 -5.13
CA GLU A 79 10.80 16.24 -5.84
C GLU A 79 9.61 16.23 -4.87
N LYS A 80 9.62 15.31 -3.89
CA LYS A 80 8.60 15.27 -2.84
C LYS A 80 8.60 16.52 -1.95
N ILE A 81 9.78 17.02 -1.59
CA ILE A 81 9.91 18.28 -0.85
C ILE A 81 9.32 19.43 -1.66
N ARG A 82 9.65 19.52 -2.97
CA ARG A 82 9.12 20.57 -3.83
C ARG A 82 7.60 20.51 -3.96
N GLU A 83 7.04 19.31 -4.12
CA GLU A 83 5.58 19.10 -4.18
C GLU A 83 4.91 19.55 -2.87
N LEU A 84 5.47 19.14 -1.72
CA LEU A 84 4.96 19.54 -0.41
C LEU A 84 5.09 21.04 -0.16
N GLU A 85 6.19 21.67 -0.58
CA GLU A 85 6.37 23.12 -0.50
C GLU A 85 5.34 23.86 -1.36
N GLN A 86 5.04 23.37 -2.56
CA GLN A 86 3.99 23.93 -3.42
C GLN A 86 2.62 23.81 -2.77
N GLU A 87 2.29 22.65 -2.21
CA GLU A 87 1.02 22.44 -1.51
C GLU A 87 0.90 23.34 -0.28
N ARG A 88 1.98 23.47 0.51
CA ARG A 88 2.04 24.37 1.67
C ARG A 88 1.85 25.83 1.27
N ASN A 89 2.49 26.28 0.19
CA ASN A 89 2.34 27.65 -0.30
C ASN A 89 0.92 27.91 -0.78
N LYS A 90 0.32 26.99 -1.53
CA LYS A 90 -1.08 27.09 -1.97
C LYS A 90 -2.05 27.13 -0.79
N PHE A 91 -1.81 26.31 0.24
CA PHE A 91 -2.61 26.32 1.46
C PHE A 91 -2.48 27.65 2.21
N ALA A 92 -1.25 28.17 2.35
CA ALA A 92 -1.01 29.46 2.98
C ALA A 92 -1.66 30.63 2.22
N GLU A 93 -1.59 30.62 0.89
CA GLU A 93 -2.26 31.60 0.03
C GLU A 93 -3.79 31.52 0.18
N THR A 94 -4.35 30.32 0.15
CA THR A 94 -5.80 30.10 0.38
C THR A 94 -6.23 30.58 1.75
N GLN A 95 -5.42 30.34 2.79
CA GLN A 95 -5.71 30.80 4.14
C GLN A 95 -5.66 32.33 4.24
N ALA A 96 -4.66 32.98 3.64
CA ALA A 96 -4.55 34.43 3.59
C ALA A 96 -5.71 35.07 2.81
N GLU A 97 -6.14 34.46 1.71
CA GLU A 97 -7.32 34.91 0.97
C GLU A 97 -8.60 34.71 1.78
N ASN A 98 -8.74 33.60 2.51
CA ASN A 98 -9.87 33.37 3.41
C ASN A 98 -9.93 34.42 4.51
N GLU A 99 -8.79 34.76 5.14
CA GLU A 99 -8.70 35.83 6.13
C GLU A 99 -9.07 37.18 5.54
N ARG A 100 -8.55 37.52 4.36
CA ARG A 100 -8.90 38.76 3.64
C ARG A 100 -10.39 38.83 3.29
N LEU A 101 -10.99 37.74 2.83
CA LEU A 101 -12.43 37.67 2.54
C LEU A 101 -13.27 37.80 3.81
N ARG A 102 -12.84 37.21 4.93
CA ARG A 102 -13.50 37.37 6.23
C ARG A 102 -13.46 38.82 6.70
N ASP A 103 -12.32 39.50 6.54
CA ASP A 103 -12.18 40.91 6.88
C ASP A 103 -13.09 41.79 6.02
N LEU A 104 -13.13 41.54 4.69
CA LEU A 104 -14.02 42.28 3.77
C LEU A 104 -15.51 42.06 4.05
N LEU A 105 -15.88 40.88 4.55
CA LEU A 105 -17.26 40.53 4.90
C LEU A 105 -17.64 40.96 6.33
N GLU A 106 -16.75 41.64 7.06
CA GLU A 106 -16.90 41.96 8.48
C GLU A 106 -17.31 40.74 9.32
N LEU A 107 -16.92 39.54 8.87
CA LEU A 107 -17.13 38.31 9.61
C LEU A 107 -16.23 38.41 10.85
N LYS A 108 -16.80 38.91 11.95
CA LYS A 108 -16.14 38.92 13.27
C LYS A 108 -15.50 37.56 13.43
N SER A 109 -14.16 37.53 13.42
CA SER A 109 -13.39 36.33 13.67
C SER A 109 -13.97 35.74 14.95
N GLY A 110 -14.64 34.59 14.80
CA GLY A 110 -15.22 33.88 15.92
C GLY A 110 -14.08 33.69 16.90
N ARG A 111 -14.12 34.50 17.95
CA ARG A 111 -13.04 34.70 18.90
C ARG A 111 -12.61 33.29 19.31
N GLN A 112 -11.32 32.99 19.21
CA GLN A 112 -10.76 31.78 19.80
C GLN A 112 -10.81 32.00 21.32
N ASP A 113 -12.04 31.98 21.84
CA ASP A 113 -12.33 32.18 23.25
C ASP A 113 -11.63 31.05 23.97
N TYR A 114 -10.62 31.43 24.75
CA TYR A 114 -9.90 30.65 25.74
C TYR A 114 -10.18 29.13 25.73
N VAL A 115 -9.25 28.36 25.14
CA VAL A 115 -9.36 26.90 25.10
C VAL A 115 -8.67 26.31 26.33
N ALA A 116 -9.46 25.87 27.32
CA ALA A 116 -8.97 25.13 28.48
C ALA A 116 -9.02 23.61 28.25
N THR A 117 -7.88 22.93 28.23
CA THR A 117 -7.84 21.46 28.18
C THR A 117 -8.10 20.88 29.57
N ALA A 118 -9.10 20.01 29.73
CA ALA A 118 -9.38 19.32 31.00
C ALA A 118 -9.52 17.81 30.78
N GLY A 119 -9.11 17.03 31.78
CA GLY A 119 -9.27 15.58 31.79
C GLY A 119 -10.56 15.17 32.50
N VAL A 120 -11.20 14.10 32.03
CA VAL A 120 -12.40 13.52 32.67
C VAL A 120 -11.97 12.71 33.89
N ILE A 121 -12.55 13.01 35.06
CA ILE A 121 -12.26 12.34 36.34
C ILE A 121 -13.38 11.41 36.80
N ALA A 122 -14.61 11.66 36.36
CA ALA A 122 -15.74 10.78 36.63
C ALA A 122 -16.76 10.86 35.50
N ARG A 123 -17.54 9.79 35.38
CA ARG A 123 -18.68 9.65 34.48
C ARG A 123 -19.84 9.10 35.28
N ASP A 124 -21.05 9.56 34.99
CA ASP A 124 -22.24 9.02 35.66
C ASP A 124 -22.40 7.53 35.28
N PRO A 125 -22.40 6.60 36.25
CA PRO A 125 -22.67 5.19 35.99
C PRO A 125 -24.13 4.93 35.58
N ALA A 126 -25.06 5.83 35.91
CA ALA A 126 -26.45 5.74 35.48
C ALA A 126 -26.61 6.40 34.11
N ASN A 127 -26.98 5.63 33.10
CA ASN A 127 -27.19 6.09 31.71
C ASN A 127 -28.29 7.17 31.54
N TRP A 128 -28.94 7.61 32.61
CA TRP A 128 -30.00 8.61 32.57
C TRP A 128 -29.49 10.04 32.44
N PHE A 129 -28.32 10.35 33.00
CA PHE A 129 -27.70 11.67 32.85
C PHE A 129 -26.31 11.50 32.23
N GLN A 130 -26.11 12.03 31.02
CA GLN A 130 -24.82 11.97 30.32
C GLN A 130 -23.85 13.04 30.86
N ILE A 131 -23.61 13.02 32.17
CA ILE A 131 -22.77 13.99 32.88
C ILE A 131 -21.34 13.44 33.01
N LEU A 132 -20.37 14.31 32.75
CA LEU A 132 -18.94 14.06 32.91
C LEU A 132 -18.37 15.12 33.86
N TRP A 133 -17.57 14.68 34.82
CA TRP A 133 -16.81 15.58 35.67
C TRP A 133 -15.40 15.74 35.15
N ILE A 134 -14.91 16.97 35.14
CA ILE A 134 -13.58 17.34 34.65
C ILE A 134 -12.69 17.81 35.81
N ASN A 135 -11.37 17.67 35.67
CA ASN A 135 -10.39 18.04 36.69
C ASN A 135 -10.07 19.55 36.78
N LYS A 136 -10.86 20.41 36.15
CA LYS A 136 -10.64 21.86 36.10
C LYS A 136 -11.96 22.60 36.31
N GLY A 137 -11.88 23.75 36.98
CA GLY A 137 -13.03 24.62 37.24
C GLY A 137 -12.68 26.09 37.00
N SER A 138 -13.42 27.00 37.63
CA SER A 138 -13.32 28.44 37.38
C SER A 138 -11.95 29.05 37.67
N GLU A 139 -11.18 28.52 38.63
CA GLU A 139 -9.79 28.94 38.87
C GLU A 139 -8.85 28.68 37.68
N LYS A 140 -9.22 27.76 36.80
CA LYS A 140 -8.51 27.44 35.56
C LYS A 140 -9.23 28.01 34.33
N GLY A 141 -10.05 29.04 34.54
CA GLY A 141 -10.76 29.77 33.49
C GLY A 141 -11.89 28.98 32.83
N ILE A 142 -12.49 28.00 33.54
CA ILE A 142 -13.68 27.29 33.06
C ILE A 142 -14.93 27.96 33.62
N ASP A 143 -15.72 28.54 32.72
CA ASP A 143 -16.97 29.21 33.05
C ASP A 143 -18.20 28.42 32.58
N LYS A 144 -19.33 28.73 33.21
CA LYS A 144 -20.63 28.21 32.78
C LYS A 144 -20.90 28.60 31.33
N ASN A 145 -21.53 27.69 30.61
CA ASN A 145 -21.86 27.78 29.19
C ASN A 145 -20.68 27.66 28.21
N MET A 146 -19.46 27.38 28.68
CA MET A 146 -18.36 27.00 27.77
C MET A 146 -18.68 25.69 27.03
N VAL A 147 -18.30 25.62 25.75
CA VAL A 147 -18.49 24.45 24.90
C VAL A 147 -17.34 23.47 25.11
N ALA A 148 -17.68 22.21 25.40
CA ALA A 148 -16.71 21.12 25.49
C ALA A 148 -16.54 20.46 24.11
N VAL A 149 -15.28 20.33 23.66
CA VAL A 149 -14.92 19.78 22.35
C VAL A 149 -13.86 18.69 22.54
N THR A 150 -13.98 17.61 21.76
CA THR A 150 -13.01 16.52 21.64
C THR A 150 -12.45 16.46 20.23
N ALA A 151 -11.42 15.64 19.98
CA ALA A 151 -10.86 15.44 18.65
C ALA A 151 -11.91 14.96 17.62
N SER A 152 -12.99 14.32 18.07
CA SER A 152 -14.08 13.82 17.23
C SER A 152 -15.23 14.82 17.06
N GLY A 153 -15.19 15.97 17.74
CA GLY A 153 -16.23 17.01 17.65
C GLY A 153 -16.74 17.51 19.01
N ILE A 154 -17.82 18.29 18.96
CA ILE A 154 -18.47 18.93 20.12
C ILE A 154 -19.19 17.86 20.94
N VAL A 155 -18.95 17.84 22.26
CA VAL A 155 -19.54 16.85 23.18
C VAL A 155 -20.58 17.42 24.13
N GLY A 156 -20.55 18.73 24.42
CA GLY A 156 -21.52 19.33 25.33
C GLY A 156 -21.17 20.73 25.81
N ARG A 157 -21.77 21.11 26.93
CA ARG A 157 -21.69 22.43 27.55
C ARG A 157 -21.46 22.32 29.04
N VAL A 158 -20.62 23.18 29.61
CA VAL A 158 -20.44 23.33 31.06
C VAL A 158 -21.69 24.01 31.67
N HIS A 159 -22.23 23.48 32.77
CA HIS A 159 -23.41 24.02 33.46
C HIS A 159 -23.09 24.59 34.86
#